data_AF-A0A350REI9-F1
#
_entry.id   AF-A0A350REI9-F1
#
_cell.length_a   1.000
_cell.length_b   1.000
_cell.length_c   1.000
_cell.angle_alpha   90.00
_cell.angle_beta   90.00
_cell.angle_gamma   90.00
#
_symmetry.space_group_name_H-M   'P 1'
#
loop_
_entity.id
_entity.type
_entity.pdbx_description
1 polymer ?
#
loop_
_entity_poly.entity_id
_entity_poly.type
_entity_poly.pdbx_seq_one_letter_code
_entity_poly.pdbx_strand_id
1 'polypeptide(L)'
;MPTDGFYDKKRLRVQCEDLYRAYELMYPRDKKIITPQVMSICGIYGLTALWSDRGRVVGRLGKLRTRLSTDDNHVIADWCNDNGFTCNLITREDKCFGIQFDRDSTKHLIDSIRPYIHKTMRKTFTRVKTT
;
A
#
# COMPACT_ATOMS: atom_id res chain seq x y z
N MET A 1 -14.52 29.75 -10.90
CA MET A 1 -13.61 28.72 -11.45
C MET A 1 -12.79 28.17 -10.29
N PRO A 2 -12.73 26.85 -10.06
CA PRO A 2 -11.89 26.31 -9.00
C PRO A 2 -10.44 26.59 -9.38
N THR A 3 -9.81 27.43 -8.57
CA THR A 3 -8.42 27.88 -8.67
C THR A 3 -7.45 26.71 -8.63
N ASP A 4 -6.31 26.89 -9.30
CA ASP A 4 -5.16 26.00 -9.39
C ASP A 4 -4.91 25.20 -8.10
N GLY A 5 -5.49 24.01 -8.03
CA GLY A 5 -5.36 23.14 -6.87
C GLY A 5 -3.92 22.66 -6.76
N PHE A 6 -3.15 23.28 -5.89
CA PHE A 6 -1.98 22.74 -5.17
C PHE A 6 -1.30 21.57 -5.88
N TYR A 7 -0.37 21.87 -6.79
CA TYR A 7 0.54 20.91 -7.41
C TYR A 7 1.50 20.31 -6.37
N ASP A 8 0.98 19.43 -5.51
CA ASP A 8 1.83 18.60 -4.68
C ASP A 8 2.31 17.40 -5.52
N LYS A 9 3.52 17.55 -6.08
CA LYS A 9 4.21 16.49 -6.86
C LYS A 9 4.47 15.21 -6.04
N LYS A 10 4.15 15.20 -4.74
CA LYS A 10 4.38 14.10 -3.80
C LYS A 10 3.10 13.41 -3.29
N ARG A 11 1.91 13.99 -3.51
CA ARG A 11 0.65 13.38 -3.03
C ARG A 11 -0.08 12.66 -4.15
N LEU A 12 -0.26 11.36 -3.99
CA LEU A 12 -1.26 10.61 -4.76
C LEU A 12 -2.64 11.20 -4.48
N ARG A 13 -3.29 11.72 -5.53
CA ARG A 13 -4.71 12.05 -5.47
C ARG A 13 -5.48 10.80 -5.82
N VAL A 14 -5.80 10.02 -4.80
CA VAL A 14 -6.67 8.87 -4.99
C VAL A 14 -8.11 9.33 -4.80
N GLN A 15 -8.99 8.97 -5.73
CA GLN A 15 -10.40 9.34 -5.72
C GLN A 15 -11.24 8.07 -5.62
N CYS A 16 -12.04 7.97 -4.57
CA CYS A 16 -13.06 6.94 -4.38
C CYS A 16 -14.12 7.53 -3.44
N GLU A 17 -15.39 7.26 -3.74
CA GLU A 17 -16.56 7.83 -3.07
C GLU A 17 -16.53 7.58 -1.56
N ASP A 18 -15.97 6.45 -1.12
CA ASP A 18 -15.93 6.02 0.28
C ASP A 18 -14.63 6.37 1.04
N LEU A 19 -13.68 7.10 0.44
CA LEU A 19 -12.39 7.42 1.10
C LEU A 19 -12.55 8.23 2.39
N TYR A 20 -13.59 9.06 2.48
CA TYR A 20 -13.88 9.81 3.71
C TYR A 20 -14.25 8.87 4.87
N ARG A 21 -14.97 7.77 4.59
CA ARG A 21 -15.33 6.75 5.58
C ARG A 21 -14.12 6.00 6.08
N ALA A 22 -13.17 5.69 5.18
CA ALA A 22 -11.90 5.09 5.59
C ALA A 22 -11.13 6.01 6.55
N TYR A 23 -11.13 7.33 6.29
CA TYR A 23 -10.48 8.29 7.18
C TYR A 23 -11.13 8.32 8.57
N GLU A 24 -12.46 8.33 8.65
CA GLU A 24 -13.18 8.26 9.94
C GLU A 24 -12.86 6.97 10.71
N LEU A 25 -12.80 5.83 10.02
CA LEU A 25 -12.51 4.53 10.63
C LEU A 25 -11.03 4.35 11.02
N MET A 26 -10.11 5.08 10.39
CA MET A 26 -8.68 4.99 10.67
C MET A 26 -8.27 5.71 11.95
N TYR A 27 -9.07 6.66 12.45
CA TYR A 27 -8.72 7.51 13.59
C TYR A 27 -9.74 7.45 14.75
N PRO A 28 -10.12 6.25 15.24
CA PRO A 28 -10.93 6.18 16.45
C PRO A 28 -10.13 6.75 17.63
N ARG A 29 -10.66 7.81 18.25
CA ARG A 29 -10.04 8.47 19.43
C ARG A 29 -8.59 8.91 19.16
N ASP A 30 -8.35 9.49 17.98
CA ASP A 30 -7.06 10.03 17.54
C ASP A 30 -5.91 9.01 17.41
N LYS A 31 -6.21 7.71 17.45
CA LYS A 31 -5.22 6.66 17.22
C LYS A 31 -5.34 6.12 15.80
N LYS A 32 -4.22 6.12 15.06
CA LYS A 32 -4.15 5.53 13.73
C LYS A 32 -4.21 4.01 13.82
N ILE A 33 -5.23 3.39 13.24
CA ILE A 33 -5.43 1.94 13.18
C ILE A 33 -5.78 1.54 11.74
N ILE A 34 -5.31 0.38 11.30
CA ILE A 34 -5.71 -0.23 10.02
C ILE A 34 -6.53 -1.47 10.33
N THR A 35 -7.84 -1.38 10.11
CA THR A 35 -8.76 -2.49 10.27
C THR A 35 -9.05 -3.17 8.93
N PRO A 36 -9.59 -4.40 8.93
CA PRO A 36 -10.06 -5.05 7.70
C PRO A 36 -11.07 -4.20 6.94
N GLN A 37 -11.95 -3.45 7.63
CA GLN A 37 -12.90 -2.55 6.96
C GLN A 37 -12.18 -1.41 6.24
N VAL A 38 -11.17 -0.80 6.86
CA VAL A 38 -10.35 0.25 6.23
C VAL A 38 -9.70 -0.29 4.95
N MET A 39 -9.11 -1.50 5.00
CA MET A 39 -8.51 -2.12 3.83
C MET A 39 -9.54 -2.50 2.77
N SER A 40 -10.74 -2.94 3.16
CA SER A 40 -11.84 -3.22 2.23
C SER A 40 -12.32 -1.97 1.48
N ILE A 41 -12.40 -0.82 2.18
CA ILE A 41 -12.81 0.45 1.57
C ILE A 41 -11.69 1.00 0.67
N CYS A 42 -10.45 1.02 1.17
CA CYS A 42 -9.34 1.59 0.44
C CYS A 42 -8.88 0.70 -0.72
N GLY A 43 -8.96 -0.62 -0.58
CA GLY A 43 -8.54 -1.61 -1.56
C GLY A 43 -7.17 -1.34 -2.20
N ILE A 44 -7.11 -1.55 -3.52
CA ILE A 44 -5.88 -1.36 -4.32
C ILE A 44 -5.36 0.09 -4.28
N TYR A 45 -6.25 1.05 -4.08
CA TYR A 45 -5.93 2.46 -3.97
C TYR A 45 -5.17 2.79 -2.68
N GLY A 46 -5.60 2.22 -1.56
CA GLY A 46 -4.87 2.27 -0.29
C GLY A 46 -3.50 1.62 -0.39
N LEU A 47 -3.44 0.43 -1.00
CA LEU A 47 -2.17 -0.27 -1.21
C LEU A 47 -1.21 0.51 -2.12
N THR A 48 -1.73 1.19 -3.14
CA THR A 48 -0.95 2.09 -4.01
C THR A 48 -0.36 3.26 -3.24
N ALA A 49 -1.14 3.86 -2.33
CA ALA A 49 -0.68 4.94 -1.46
C ALA A 49 0.39 4.46 -0.47
N LEU A 50 0.18 3.30 0.17
CA LEU A 50 1.15 2.67 1.05
C LEU A 50 2.47 2.35 0.32
N TRP A 51 2.38 1.77 -0.88
CA TRP A 51 3.56 1.46 -1.68
C TRP A 51 4.32 2.73 -2.07
N SER A 52 3.62 3.82 -2.38
CA SER A 52 4.29 5.07 -2.75
C SER A 52 5.11 5.67 -1.61
N ASP A 53 4.66 5.50 -0.37
CA ASP A 53 5.38 6.00 0.82
C ASP A 53 6.50 5.05 1.26
N ARG A 54 6.25 3.72 1.24
CA ARG A 54 7.10 2.73 1.91
C ARG A 54 7.50 1.52 1.09
N GLY A 55 6.93 1.37 -0.10
CA GLY A 55 7.15 0.27 -1.01
C GLY A 55 8.49 0.38 -1.72
N ARG A 56 9.15 -0.77 -1.89
CA ARG A 56 10.37 -0.88 -2.69
C ARG A 56 10.54 -2.29 -3.21
N VAL A 57 11.17 -2.40 -4.38
CA VAL A 57 11.66 -3.68 -4.91
C VAL A 57 13.11 -3.84 -4.50
N VAL A 58 13.45 -4.99 -3.91
CA VAL A 58 14.82 -5.39 -3.56
C VAL A 58 15.14 -6.68 -4.31
N GLY A 59 16.02 -6.60 -5.31
CA GLY A 59 16.25 -7.71 -6.24
C GLY A 59 14.99 -8.01 -7.05
N ARG A 60 14.32 -9.12 -6.74
CA ARG A 60 13.05 -9.54 -7.36
C ARG A 60 11.87 -9.57 -6.39
N LEU A 61 12.06 -9.15 -5.15
CA LEU A 61 11.07 -9.21 -4.08
C LEU A 61 10.57 -7.80 -3.74
N GLY A 62 9.26 -7.67 -3.59
CA GLY A 62 8.58 -6.47 -3.14
C GLY A 62 8.57 -6.41 -1.62
N LYS A 63 8.86 -5.24 -1.05
CA LYS A 63 8.81 -5.04 0.40
C LYS A 63 8.04 -3.77 0.71
N LEU A 64 7.13 -3.86 1.67
CA LEU A 64 6.50 -2.72 2.31
C LEU A 64 7.00 -2.68 3.76
N ARG A 65 7.86 -1.73 4.12
CA ARG A 65 8.30 -1.56 5.52
C ARG A 65 7.52 -0.45 6.20
N THR A 66 6.75 -0.79 7.21
CA THR A 66 5.83 0.15 7.86
C THR A 66 6.31 0.51 9.27
N ARG A 67 5.74 1.59 9.83
CA ARG A 67 5.86 1.92 11.26
C ARG A 67 4.57 1.60 12.01
N LEU A 68 3.72 0.77 11.41
CA LEU A 68 2.42 0.39 11.95
C LEU A 68 2.59 -0.67 13.02
N SER A 69 1.52 -0.95 13.76
CA SER A 69 1.52 -2.02 14.76
C SER A 69 1.68 -3.39 14.10
N THR A 70 1.98 -4.42 14.90
CA THR A 70 2.01 -5.80 14.41
C THR A 70 0.65 -6.16 13.80
N ASP A 71 -0.44 -5.87 14.51
CA ASP A 71 -1.81 -6.16 14.08
C ASP A 71 -2.18 -5.47 12.76
N ASP A 72 -1.82 -4.20 12.59
CA ASP A 72 -2.07 -3.48 11.33
C ASP A 72 -1.34 -4.16 10.15
N ASN A 73 -0.11 -4.66 10.38
CA ASN A 73 0.63 -5.36 9.33
C ASN A 73 0.02 -6.71 9.00
N HIS A 74 -0.56 -7.41 9.99
CA HIS A 74 -1.35 -8.62 9.75
C HIS A 74 -2.56 -8.30 8.88
N VAL A 75 -3.34 -7.27 9.21
CA VAL A 75 -4.50 -6.86 8.42
C VAL A 75 -4.14 -6.54 6.97
N ILE A 76 -3.02 -5.84 6.73
CA ILE A 76 -2.56 -5.59 5.37
C ILE A 76 -2.14 -6.89 4.67
N ALA A 77 -1.43 -7.78 5.36
CA ALA A 77 -0.98 -9.05 4.80
C ALA A 77 -2.15 -9.95 4.40
N ASP A 78 -3.14 -10.08 5.28
CA ASP A 78 -4.35 -10.88 5.05
C ASP A 78 -5.11 -10.33 3.84
N TRP A 79 -5.35 -9.01 3.79
CA TRP A 79 -5.97 -8.39 2.63
C TRP A 79 -5.19 -8.64 1.34
N CYS A 80 -3.85 -8.54 1.37
CA CYS A 80 -3.02 -8.83 0.19
C CYS A 80 -3.17 -10.29 -0.27
N ASN A 81 -3.11 -11.24 0.67
CA ASN A 81 -3.22 -12.67 0.38
C ASN A 81 -4.60 -13.03 -0.17
N ASP A 82 -5.67 -12.50 0.42
CA ASP A 82 -7.05 -12.71 -0.04
C ASP A 82 -7.30 -12.16 -1.45
N ASN A 83 -6.52 -11.16 -1.88
CA ASN A 83 -6.63 -10.50 -3.18
C ASN A 83 -5.57 -10.98 -4.20
N GLY A 84 -4.90 -12.11 -3.93
CA GLY A 84 -3.96 -12.72 -4.89
C GLY A 84 -2.60 -12.05 -4.99
N PHE A 85 -2.20 -11.30 -3.95
CA PHE A 85 -0.86 -10.75 -3.77
C PHE A 85 -0.16 -11.47 -2.62
N THR A 86 0.28 -12.70 -2.87
CA THR A 86 0.90 -13.56 -1.86
C THR A 86 2.10 -12.86 -1.20
N CYS A 87 2.04 -12.76 0.12
CA CYS A 87 3.03 -12.09 0.93
C CYS A 87 3.19 -12.74 2.30
N ASN A 88 4.36 -12.51 2.88
CA ASN A 88 4.73 -12.96 4.22
C ASN A 88 5.07 -11.75 5.08
N LEU A 89 4.83 -11.87 6.38
CA LEU A 89 5.21 -10.86 7.36
C LEU A 89 6.73 -10.80 7.51
N ILE A 90 7.26 -9.58 7.65
CA ILE A 90 8.66 -9.36 7.99
C ILE A 90 8.74 -9.20 9.50
N THR A 91 9.02 -10.29 10.20
CA THR A 91 9.12 -10.31 11.66
C THR A 91 10.57 -10.31 12.14
N ARG A 92 10.78 -9.80 13.34
CA ARG A 92 12.00 -10.00 14.14
C ARG A 92 11.58 -10.02 15.60
N GLU A 93 11.91 -11.11 16.29
CA GLU A 93 11.36 -11.41 17.63
C GLU A 93 9.82 -11.31 17.57
N ASP A 94 9.19 -10.65 18.53
CA ASP A 94 7.73 -10.53 18.63
C ASP A 94 7.14 -9.34 17.84
N LYS A 95 7.93 -8.71 16.96
CA LYS A 95 7.51 -7.52 16.23
C LYS A 95 7.48 -7.72 14.72
N CYS A 96 6.40 -7.28 14.09
CA CYS A 96 6.29 -7.18 12.64
C CYS A 96 6.68 -5.77 12.15
N PHE A 97 7.47 -5.70 11.09
CA PHE A 97 8.00 -4.46 10.51
C PHE A 97 7.45 -4.18 9.11
N GLY A 98 6.49 -4.99 8.64
CA GLY A 98 5.92 -4.89 7.31
C GLY A 98 5.70 -6.23 6.64
N ILE A 99 5.58 -6.20 5.32
CA ILE A 99 5.29 -7.38 4.49
C ILE A 99 6.27 -7.50 3.32
N GLN A 100 6.50 -8.73 2.89
CA GLN A 100 7.33 -9.10 1.74
C GLN A 100 6.54 -9.98 0.79
N PHE A 101 6.47 -9.55 -0.47
CA PHE A 101 5.85 -10.30 -1.55
C PHE A 101 6.85 -11.25 -2.19
N ASP A 102 6.37 -12.41 -2.66
CA ASP A 102 7.18 -13.26 -3.53
C ASP A 102 7.40 -12.61 -4.90
N ARG A 103 8.16 -13.27 -5.78
CA ARG A 103 8.51 -12.73 -7.10
C ARG A 103 7.29 -12.44 -7.96
N ASP A 104 6.37 -13.39 -8.05
CA ASP A 104 5.25 -13.35 -8.99
C ASP A 104 4.20 -12.36 -8.51
N SER A 105 3.92 -12.38 -7.21
CA SER A 105 3.09 -11.42 -6.51
C SER A 105 3.67 -10.01 -6.56
N THR A 106 4.99 -9.84 -6.47
CA THR A 106 5.62 -8.52 -6.66
C THR A 106 5.35 -7.98 -8.06
N LYS A 107 5.53 -8.81 -9.09
CA LYS A 107 5.26 -8.42 -10.47
C LYS A 107 3.79 -8.04 -10.63
N HIS A 108 2.89 -8.93 -10.21
CA HIS A 108 1.45 -8.73 -10.29
C HIS A 108 1.04 -7.44 -9.57
N LEU A 109 1.51 -7.24 -8.34
CA LEU A 109 1.25 -6.05 -7.55
C LEU A 109 1.71 -4.76 -8.27
N ILE A 110 2.95 -4.73 -8.75
CA ILE A 110 3.49 -3.55 -9.45
C ILE A 110 2.68 -3.23 -10.71
N ASP A 111 2.32 -4.24 -11.49
CA ASP A 111 1.52 -4.05 -12.71
C ASP A 111 0.10 -3.55 -12.38
N SER A 112 -0.48 -4.00 -11.26
CA SER A 112 -1.79 -3.57 -10.77
C SER A 112 -1.80 -2.14 -10.21
N ILE A 113 -0.77 -1.70 -9.48
CA ILE A 113 -0.76 -0.38 -8.82
C ILE A 113 -0.19 0.75 -9.70
N ARG A 114 0.63 0.42 -10.70
CA ARG A 114 1.31 1.39 -11.57
C ARG A 114 0.37 2.25 -12.45
N PRO A 115 -0.82 1.80 -12.88
CA PRO A 115 -1.78 2.65 -13.59
C PRO A 115 -2.28 3.83 -12.75
N TYR A 116 -2.33 3.67 -11.43
CA TYR A 116 -2.91 4.66 -10.51
C TYR A 116 -1.93 5.74 -10.04
N ILE A 117 -0.65 5.65 -10.45
CA ILE A 117 0.38 6.60 -10.02
C ILE A 117 0.79 7.58 -11.11
N HIS A 118 1.16 8.79 -10.67
CA HIS A 118 1.71 9.79 -11.58
C HIS A 118 3.03 9.32 -12.20
N LYS A 119 3.27 9.69 -13.47
CA LYS A 119 4.44 9.29 -14.26
C LYS A 119 5.78 9.53 -13.57
N THR A 120 5.90 10.60 -12.77
CA THR A 120 7.13 10.96 -12.04
C THR A 120 7.47 10.02 -10.90
N MET A 121 6.48 9.29 -10.37
CA MET A 121 6.69 8.32 -9.30
C MET A 121 7.06 6.94 -9.81
N ARG A 122 6.87 6.64 -11.10
CA ARG A 122 7.09 5.30 -11.68
C ARG A 122 8.48 4.72 -11.43
N LYS A 123 9.49 5.54 -11.10
CA LYS A 123 10.83 5.09 -10.72
C LYS A 123 10.86 4.23 -9.45
N THR A 124 9.94 4.44 -8.50
CA THR A 124 9.82 3.61 -7.28
C THR A 124 8.99 2.33 -7.51
N PHE A 125 8.42 2.19 -8.72
CA PHE A 125 7.60 1.06 -9.16
C PHE A 125 8.33 0.31 -10.27
N THR A 126 9.53 -0.18 -9.92
CA THR A 126 10.39 -0.91 -10.84
C THR A 126 9.71 -2.21 -11.27
N ARG A 127 9.52 -2.39 -12.59
CA ARG A 127 8.98 -3.63 -13.13
C ARG A 127 9.95 -4.77 -12.89
N VAL A 128 9.44 -5.90 -12.43
CA VAL A 128 10.19 -7.14 -12.31
C VAL A 128 10.10 -7.87 -13.65
N LYS A 129 11.25 -8.15 -14.28
CA LYS A 129 11.29 -8.89 -15.56
C LYS A 129 10.88 -10.35 -15.33
N THR A 130 9.96 -10.85 -16.15
CA THR A 130 9.76 -12.29 -16.34
C THR A 130 11.02 -12.82 -17.04
N THR A 131 11.65 -13.84 -16.47
CA THR A 131 12.71 -14.59 -17.16
C THR A 131 12.05 -15.64 -18.01
#